data_AF-A0A2S9FKN3-F1
#
_entry.id   AF-A0A2S9FKN3-F1
#
_cell.length_a   1.000
_cell.length_b   1.000
_cell.length_c   1.000
_cell.angle_alpha   90.00
_cell.angle_beta   90.00
_cell.angle_gamma   90.00
#
_symmetry.space_group_name_H-M   'P 1'
#
loop_
_entity.id
_entity.type
_entity.pdbx_description
1 polymer ?
#
loop_
_entity_poly.entity_id
_entity_poly.type
_entity_poly.pdbx_seq_one_letter_code
_entity_poly.pdbx_strand_id
1 'polypeptide(L)'
;HQEVLAAFKDHDSFSAVNAIGGPFPPLPFVPEGDDITEQIEAHRHLFPIYEHMVVMDPPAHERARSLLNKLLTPRRLKENEDYMWQLVDNQIDQLIDPNSPEGRCEFLSEYAKPFATSAIIDLLGVPGEDRPEFLAALGAEQPGGSRVGALDGEPVGLDPLQYLDDK
;
A
#
# COMPACT_ATOMS: atom_id res chain seq x y z
N HIS A 1 4.90 -19.41 -15.68
CA HIS A 1 5.78 -18.82 -14.63
C HIS A 1 6.98 -18.11 -15.26
N GLN A 2 7.64 -18.74 -16.23
CA GLN A 2 8.75 -18.11 -16.95
C GLN A 2 8.31 -16.86 -17.73
N GLU A 3 7.12 -16.91 -18.32
CA GLU A 3 6.49 -15.81 -19.08
C GLU A 3 6.21 -14.61 -18.18
N VAL A 4 5.70 -14.87 -16.97
CA VAL A 4 5.44 -13.84 -15.96
C VAL A 4 6.75 -13.17 -15.55
N LEU A 5 7.80 -13.94 -15.27
CA LEU A 5 9.12 -13.38 -14.95
C LEU A 5 9.75 -12.61 -16.11
N ALA A 6 9.48 -13.00 -17.35
CA ALA A 6 9.93 -12.27 -18.53
C ALA A 6 9.23 -10.90 -18.59
N ALA A 7 7.90 -10.86 -18.48
CA ALA A 7 7.14 -9.61 -18.47
C ALA A 7 7.55 -8.68 -17.31
N PHE A 8 7.72 -9.20 -16.09
CA PHE A 8 8.16 -8.39 -14.93
C PHE A 8 9.55 -7.75 -15.08
N LYS A 9 10.41 -8.29 -15.96
CA LYS A 9 11.76 -7.76 -16.20
C LYS A 9 11.83 -6.83 -17.40
N ASP A 10 10.81 -6.82 -18.24
CA ASP A 10 10.75 -6.10 -19.50
C ASP A 10 9.92 -4.81 -19.33
N HIS A 11 10.48 -3.86 -18.58
CA HIS A 11 9.83 -2.56 -18.35
C HIS A 11 9.83 -1.65 -19.60
N ASP A 12 10.61 -2.00 -20.62
CA ASP A 12 10.64 -1.27 -21.89
C ASP A 12 9.40 -1.60 -22.73
N SER A 13 8.91 -2.85 -22.66
CA SER A 13 7.69 -3.28 -23.35
C SER A 13 6.43 -3.23 -22.47
N PHE A 14 6.58 -3.38 -21.15
CA PHE A 14 5.47 -3.42 -20.19
C PHE A 14 5.58 -2.30 -19.15
N SER A 15 4.96 -1.15 -19.45
CA SER A 15 4.79 -0.05 -18.50
C SER A 15 3.96 -0.48 -17.28
N ALA A 16 4.30 0.06 -16.11
CA ALA A 16 3.56 -0.15 -14.86
C ALA A 16 2.36 0.79 -14.70
N VAL A 17 2.08 1.67 -15.68
CA VAL A 17 1.13 2.79 -15.53
C VAL A 17 -0.28 2.39 -15.09
N ASN A 18 -0.72 1.17 -15.38
CA ASN A 18 -2.01 0.63 -14.95
C ASN A 18 -1.90 -0.60 -14.03
N ALA A 19 -0.77 -0.78 -13.32
CA ALA A 19 -0.49 -1.98 -12.54
C ALA A 19 -1.53 -2.29 -11.45
N ILE A 20 -2.24 -1.28 -10.93
CA ILE A 20 -3.28 -1.47 -9.91
C ILE A 20 -4.66 -1.72 -10.51
N GLY A 21 -5.08 -0.88 -11.45
CA GLY A 21 -6.43 -0.91 -12.02
C GLY A 21 -6.59 -1.87 -13.20
N GLY A 22 -5.49 -2.27 -13.85
CA GLY A 22 -5.51 -3.04 -15.08
C GLY A 22 -6.34 -2.34 -16.16
N PRO A 23 -7.46 -2.95 -16.64
CA PRO A 23 -8.33 -2.33 -17.64
C PRO A 23 -9.34 -1.32 -17.05
N PHE A 24 -9.37 -1.11 -15.73
CA PHE A 24 -10.32 -0.21 -15.07
C PHE A 24 -9.58 0.80 -14.17
N PRO A 25 -9.73 2.12 -14.40
CA PRO A 25 -10.48 2.76 -15.49
C PRO A 25 -9.88 2.47 -16.88
N PRO A 26 -10.65 2.70 -17.97
CA PRO A 26 -10.10 2.66 -19.32
C PRO A 26 -8.93 3.65 -19.48
N LEU A 27 -8.11 3.45 -20.51
CA LEU A 27 -7.04 4.39 -20.83
C LEU A 27 -7.61 5.81 -21.04
N PRO A 28 -6.93 6.86 -20.55
CA PRO A 28 -7.37 8.25 -20.68
C PRO A 28 -7.19 8.81 -22.11
N PHE A 29 -6.84 7.94 -23.07
CA PHE A 29 -6.67 8.22 -24.48
C PHE A 29 -7.06 6.98 -25.30
N VAL A 30 -7.25 7.16 -26.61
CA VAL A 30 -7.47 6.06 -27.55
C VAL A 30 -6.10 5.61 -28.09
N PRO A 31 -5.66 4.36 -27.87
CA PRO A 31 -4.38 3.88 -28.39
C PRO A 31 -4.31 3.92 -29.91
N GLU A 32 -3.32 4.62 -30.44
CA GLU A 32 -3.04 4.66 -31.88
C GLU A 32 -1.61 4.22 -32.19
N GLY A 33 -1.45 3.36 -33.20
CA GLY A 33 -0.14 2.86 -33.66
C GLY A 33 0.41 1.65 -32.89
N ASP A 34 1.66 1.29 -33.19
CA ASP A 34 2.37 0.16 -32.58
C ASP A 34 3.17 0.57 -31.32
N ASP A 35 3.28 1.87 -31.03
CA ASP A 35 3.94 2.44 -29.86
C ASP A 35 3.07 3.55 -29.26
N ILE A 36 2.70 3.39 -27.99
CA ILE A 36 1.85 4.33 -27.26
C ILE A 36 2.61 5.07 -26.15
N THR A 37 3.94 4.99 -26.11
CA THR A 37 4.77 5.59 -25.06
C THR A 37 4.51 7.09 -24.92
N GLU A 38 4.47 7.84 -26.02
CA GLU A 38 4.19 9.28 -25.98
C GLU A 38 2.77 9.60 -25.48
N GLN A 39 1.80 8.75 -25.82
CA GLN A 39 0.42 8.89 -25.34
C GLN A 39 0.33 8.63 -23.83
N ILE A 40 1.06 7.65 -23.32
CA ILE A 40 1.19 7.38 -21.88
C ILE A 40 1.81 8.58 -21.18
N GLU A 41 2.95 9.09 -21.64
CA GLU A 41 3.63 10.21 -20.97
C GLU A 41 2.78 11.49 -20.95
N ALA A 42 2.10 11.80 -22.06
CA ALA A 42 1.22 12.97 -22.14
C ALA A 42 0.05 12.93 -21.13
N HIS A 43 -0.39 11.73 -20.73
CA HIS A 43 -1.55 11.52 -19.85
C HIS A 43 -1.19 10.86 -18.52
N ARG A 44 0.10 10.74 -18.17
CA ARG A 44 0.56 9.97 -17.00
C ARG A 44 -0.10 10.42 -15.69
N HIS A 45 -0.32 11.72 -15.55
CA HIS A 45 -0.98 12.37 -14.42
C HIS A 45 -2.49 12.08 -14.28
N LEU A 46 -3.10 11.41 -15.27
CA LEU A 46 -4.52 11.03 -15.26
C LEU A 46 -4.74 9.58 -14.80
N PHE A 47 -3.66 8.80 -14.66
CA PHE A 47 -3.79 7.45 -14.16
C PHE A 47 -4.01 7.45 -12.64
N PRO A 48 -4.78 6.49 -12.11
CA PRO A 48 -4.88 6.23 -10.67
C PRO A 48 -3.51 6.22 -10.00
N ILE A 49 -3.41 6.88 -8.85
CA ILE A 49 -2.22 6.88 -7.97
C ILE A 49 -0.89 7.22 -8.67
N TYR A 50 -0.91 8.08 -9.71
CA TYR A 50 0.26 8.35 -10.56
C TYR A 50 1.50 8.86 -9.80
N GLU A 51 1.29 9.48 -8.65
CA GLU A 51 2.32 9.95 -7.71
C GLU A 51 3.00 8.82 -6.91
N HIS A 52 2.46 7.61 -6.92
CA HIS A 52 3.02 6.46 -6.23
C HIS A 52 3.91 5.61 -7.15
N MET A 53 5.06 5.16 -6.63
CA MET A 53 6.08 4.48 -7.43
C MET A 53 5.62 3.18 -8.11
N VAL A 54 4.55 2.56 -7.63
CA VAL A 54 4.04 1.29 -8.16
C VAL A 54 3.50 1.41 -9.59
N VAL A 55 3.13 2.63 -10.02
CA VAL A 55 2.67 2.93 -11.40
C VAL A 55 3.67 3.79 -12.19
N MET A 56 4.90 3.94 -11.70
CA MET A 56 5.95 4.67 -12.38
C MET A 56 6.84 3.74 -13.21
N ASP A 57 7.34 4.25 -14.33
CA ASP A 57 8.39 3.62 -15.12
C ASP A 57 9.76 4.28 -14.87
N PRO A 58 10.89 3.65 -15.23
CA PRO A 58 12.19 4.31 -15.24
C PRO A 58 12.18 5.59 -16.11
N PRO A 59 12.88 6.66 -15.71
CA PRO A 59 13.74 6.81 -14.53
C PRO A 59 12.98 7.33 -13.28
N ALA A 60 11.68 7.62 -13.36
CA ALA A 60 10.91 8.15 -12.24
C ALA A 60 10.80 7.13 -11.10
N HIS A 61 10.54 5.87 -11.43
CA HIS A 61 10.48 4.77 -10.46
C HIS A 61 11.78 4.65 -9.65
N GLU A 62 12.95 4.72 -10.29
CA GLU A 62 14.24 4.60 -9.60
C GLU A 62 14.46 5.74 -8.60
N ARG A 63 14.11 6.97 -8.97
CA ARG A 63 14.19 8.13 -8.08
C ARG A 63 13.27 7.96 -6.88
N ALA A 64 11.99 7.63 -7.10
CA ALA A 64 11.02 7.45 -6.03
C ALA A 64 11.42 6.31 -5.08
N ARG A 65 11.82 5.16 -5.65
CA ARG A 65 12.28 3.98 -4.89
C ARG A 65 13.52 4.29 -4.04
N SER A 66 14.43 5.12 -4.55
CA SER A 66 15.66 5.47 -3.84
C SER A 66 15.43 6.13 -2.48
N LEU A 67 14.29 6.82 -2.31
CA LEU A 67 13.91 7.47 -1.04
C LEU A 67 13.66 6.44 0.07
N LEU A 68 13.19 5.24 -0.28
CA LEU A 68 12.90 4.17 0.68
C LEU A 68 14.13 3.40 1.14
N ASN A 69 15.26 3.48 0.42
CA ASN A 69 16.44 2.65 0.70
C ASN A 69 16.97 2.83 2.13
N LYS A 70 16.82 4.01 2.73
CA LYS A 70 17.25 4.27 4.11
C LYS A 70 16.37 3.59 5.16
N LEU A 71 15.10 3.35 4.84
CA LEU A 71 14.14 2.67 5.71
C LEU A 71 14.32 1.15 5.66
N LEU A 72 14.80 0.61 4.54
CA LEU A 72 14.93 -0.83 4.29
C LEU A 72 16.36 -1.36 4.44
N THR A 73 17.19 -0.70 5.24
CA THR A 73 18.55 -1.22 5.52
C THR A 73 18.47 -2.47 6.41
N PRO A 74 19.44 -3.41 6.34
CA PRO A 74 19.44 -4.61 7.17
C PRO A 74 19.30 -4.31 8.67
N ARG A 75 19.91 -3.23 9.14
CA ARG A 75 19.80 -2.77 10.53
C ARG A 75 18.37 -2.32 10.86
N ARG A 76 17.77 -1.45 10.05
CA ARG A 76 16.39 -0.96 10.28
C ARG A 76 15.38 -2.11 10.23
N LEU A 77 15.55 -3.04 9.30
CA LEU A 77 14.72 -4.25 9.23
C LEU A 77 14.87 -5.12 10.48
N LYS A 78 16.08 -5.25 11.03
CA LYS A 78 16.29 -6.00 12.26
C LYS A 78 15.64 -5.34 13.48
N GLU A 79 15.78 -4.02 13.61
CA GLU A 79 15.13 -3.24 14.65
C GLU A 79 13.59 -3.35 14.55
N ASN A 80 13.04 -3.30 13.33
CA ASN A 80 11.61 -3.48 13.08
C ASN A 80 11.13 -4.90 13.39
N GLU A 81 11.94 -5.93 13.10
CA GLU A 81 11.65 -7.32 13.50
C GLU A 81 11.57 -7.46 15.02
N ASP A 82 12.51 -6.89 15.75
CA ASP A 82 12.52 -6.92 17.22
C ASP A 82 11.31 -6.15 17.79
N TYR A 83 10.91 -5.04 17.16
CA TYR A 83 9.66 -4.34 17.48
C TYR A 83 8.43 -5.20 17.21
N MET A 84 8.37 -5.91 16.08
CA MET A 84 7.23 -6.78 15.75
C MET A 84 7.04 -7.87 16.81
N TRP A 85 8.11 -8.46 17.35
CA TRP A 85 8.00 -9.42 18.46
C TRP A 85 7.32 -8.81 19.70
N GLN A 86 7.74 -7.61 20.10
CA GLN A 86 7.11 -6.89 21.21
C GLN A 86 5.64 -6.54 20.91
N LEU A 87 5.35 -6.16 19.66
CA LEU A 87 4.01 -5.84 19.21
C LEU A 87 3.07 -7.04 19.25
N VAL A 88 3.55 -8.23 18.86
CA VAL A 88 2.79 -9.49 18.96
C VAL A 88 2.41 -9.75 20.42
N ASP A 89 3.38 -9.74 21.33
CA ASP A 89 3.14 -10.02 22.76
C ASP A 89 2.10 -9.03 23.32
N ASN A 90 2.30 -7.73 23.09
CA ASN A 90 1.40 -6.69 23.58
C ASN A 90 -0.03 -6.81 23.04
N GLN A 91 -0.22 -7.18 21.77
CA GLN A 91 -1.55 -7.35 21.19
C GLN A 91 -2.21 -8.63 21.66
N ILE A 92 -1.48 -9.74 21.74
CA ILE A 92 -2.02 -11.01 22.25
C ILE A 92 -2.44 -10.86 23.71
N ASP A 93 -1.62 -10.22 24.55
CA ASP A 93 -1.94 -9.97 25.96
C ASP A 93 -3.26 -9.19 26.14
N GLN A 94 -3.54 -8.23 25.25
CA GLN A 94 -4.81 -7.50 25.24
C GLN A 94 -5.99 -8.38 24.81
N LEU A 95 -5.79 -9.25 23.83
CA LEU A 95 -6.84 -10.14 23.33
C LEU A 95 -7.21 -11.24 24.31
N ILE A 96 -6.26 -11.73 25.12
CA ILE A 96 -6.47 -12.79 26.11
C ILE A 96 -6.80 -12.27 27.51
N ASP A 97 -6.97 -10.96 27.69
CA ASP A 97 -7.32 -10.36 28.99
C ASP A 97 -8.56 -11.08 29.56
N PRO A 98 -8.48 -11.65 30.78
CA PRO A 98 -9.61 -12.32 31.43
C PRO A 98 -10.87 -11.46 31.58
N ASN A 99 -10.74 -10.14 31.46
CA ASN A 99 -11.85 -9.19 31.49
C ASN A 99 -12.48 -8.93 30.10
N SER A 100 -11.88 -9.47 29.04
CA SER A 100 -12.36 -9.42 27.65
C SER A 100 -13.40 -10.52 27.38
N PRO A 101 -14.37 -10.32 26.46
CA PRO A 101 -15.36 -11.35 26.10
C PRO A 101 -14.73 -12.69 25.67
N GLU A 102 -15.26 -13.79 26.22
CA GLU A 102 -15.01 -15.22 25.97
C GLU A 102 -13.91 -15.61 24.94
N GLY A 103 -12.63 -15.30 25.21
CA GLY A 103 -11.46 -15.88 24.51
C GLY A 103 -11.55 -15.89 22.97
N ARG A 104 -12.24 -14.92 22.39
CA ARG A 104 -12.53 -14.82 20.96
C ARG A 104 -12.24 -13.39 20.51
N CYS A 105 -11.74 -13.25 19.29
CA CYS A 105 -11.49 -11.97 18.64
C CYS A 105 -11.90 -12.03 17.17
N GLU A 106 -12.31 -10.89 16.60
CA GLU A 106 -12.33 -10.70 15.15
C GLU A 106 -10.89 -10.45 14.67
N PHE A 107 -10.21 -11.50 14.27
CA PHE A 107 -8.78 -11.47 13.98
C PHE A 107 -8.37 -10.41 12.95
N LEU A 108 -9.21 -10.10 11.95
CA LEU A 108 -8.85 -9.12 10.93
C LEU A 108 -8.82 -7.70 11.49
N SER A 109 -9.89 -7.25 12.16
CA SER A 109 -10.01 -5.91 12.71
C SER A 109 -9.28 -5.73 14.03
N GLU A 110 -9.25 -6.75 14.88
CA GLU A 110 -8.71 -6.64 16.24
C GLU A 110 -7.21 -6.97 16.32
N TYR A 111 -6.64 -7.67 15.32
CA TYR A 111 -5.22 -8.05 15.32
C TYR A 111 -4.51 -7.70 14.01
N ALA A 112 -4.90 -8.32 12.88
CA ALA A 112 -4.11 -8.30 11.65
C ALA A 112 -3.92 -6.89 11.08
N LYS A 113 -5.00 -6.09 11.05
CA LYS A 113 -4.94 -4.69 10.59
C LYS A 113 -4.10 -3.82 11.54
N PRO A 114 -4.40 -3.72 12.86
CA PRO A 114 -3.57 -2.96 13.79
C PRO A 114 -2.10 -3.36 13.79
N PHE A 115 -1.82 -4.66 13.72
CA PHE A 115 -0.47 -5.22 13.66
C PHE A 115 0.29 -4.75 12.43
N ALA A 116 -0.27 -4.98 11.23
CA ALA A 116 0.37 -4.61 9.97
C ALA A 116 0.61 -3.11 9.87
N THR A 117 -0.38 -2.29 10.24
CA THR A 117 -0.24 -0.83 10.24
C THR A 117 0.82 -0.36 11.22
N SER A 118 0.86 -0.90 12.43
CA SER A 118 1.87 -0.55 13.45
C SER A 118 3.28 -0.94 13.01
N ALA A 119 3.45 -2.09 12.35
CA ALA A 119 4.74 -2.51 11.80
C ALA A 119 5.26 -1.54 10.72
N ILE A 120 4.37 -1.01 9.87
CA ILE A 120 4.70 0.00 8.85
C ILE A 120 5.05 1.34 9.51
N ILE A 121 4.27 1.81 10.49
CA ILE A 121 4.52 3.05 11.24
C ILE A 121 5.89 3.02 11.92
N ASP A 122 6.27 1.89 12.51
CA ASP A 122 7.59 1.71 13.10
C ASP A 122 8.72 1.75 12.06
N LEU A 123 8.52 1.10 10.92
CA LEU A 123 9.49 1.10 9.82
C LEU A 123 9.73 2.51 9.27
N LEU A 124 8.66 3.31 9.15
CA LEU A 124 8.69 4.73 8.78
C LEU A 124 9.41 5.61 9.82
N GLY A 125 9.64 5.10 11.04
CA GLY A 125 10.37 5.81 12.09
C GLY A 125 9.53 6.83 12.85
N VAL A 126 8.21 6.66 12.88
CA VAL A 126 7.28 7.55 13.60
C VAL A 126 7.56 7.48 15.12
N PRO A 127 7.75 8.62 15.81
CA PRO A 127 7.91 8.68 17.26
C PRO A 127 6.74 8.03 18.01
N GLY A 128 7.01 7.46 19.19
CA GLY A 128 6.03 6.69 19.96
C GLY A 128 4.75 7.49 20.27
N GLU A 129 4.92 8.77 20.58
CA GLU A 129 3.85 9.73 20.86
C GLU A 129 2.89 9.97 19.68
N ASP A 130 3.38 9.87 18.45
CA ASP A 130 2.60 10.14 17.23
C ASP A 130 1.94 8.87 16.66
N ARG A 131 2.39 7.68 17.08
CA ARG A 131 1.89 6.39 16.54
C ARG A 131 0.37 6.22 16.65
N PRO A 132 -0.32 6.62 17.75
CA PRO A 132 -1.78 6.48 17.81
C PRO A 132 -2.50 7.29 16.74
N GLU A 133 -2.02 8.50 16.43
CA GLU A 133 -2.60 9.34 15.37
C GLU A 133 -2.39 8.70 13.99
N PHE A 134 -1.18 8.23 13.71
CA PHE A 134 -0.87 7.52 12.47
C PHE A 134 -1.66 6.21 12.35
N LEU A 135 -1.86 5.48 13.44
CA LEU A 135 -2.65 4.25 13.45
C LEU A 135 -4.12 4.55 13.15
N ALA A 136 -4.68 5.62 13.71
CA ALA A 136 -6.05 6.04 13.41
C ALA A 136 -6.19 6.54 11.95
N ALA A 137 -5.17 7.22 11.42
CA ALA A 137 -5.16 7.69 10.04
C ALA A 137 -5.02 6.54 9.03
N LEU A 138 -4.01 5.68 9.18
CA LEU A 138 -3.67 4.60 8.24
C LEU A 138 -4.48 3.32 8.46
N GLY A 139 -4.90 3.06 9.71
CA GLY A 139 -5.75 1.93 10.07
C GLY A 139 -7.24 2.17 9.77
N ALA A 140 -7.59 3.41 9.42
CA ALA A 140 -8.92 3.92 9.07
C ALA A 140 -10.05 2.97 9.47
N GLU A 141 -10.41 3.00 10.75
CA GLU A 141 -11.77 2.64 11.15
C GLU A 141 -12.71 3.64 10.45
N GLN A 142 -13.27 3.25 9.30
CA GLN A 142 -14.45 3.92 8.77
C GLN A 142 -15.58 2.90 8.52
N PRO A 143 -16.77 3.12 9.12
CA PRO A 143 -18.00 2.50 8.68
C PRO A 143 -18.41 3.13 7.34
N GLY A 144 -18.15 2.41 6.25
CA GLY A 144 -18.68 2.75 4.92
C GLY A 144 -17.73 3.57 4.04
N GLY A 145 -16.85 2.87 3.33
CA GLY A 145 -16.05 3.40 2.23
C GLY A 145 -15.58 2.24 1.35
N SER A 146 -15.40 2.48 0.06
CA SER A 146 -15.07 1.42 -0.92
C SER A 146 -13.79 0.70 -0.51
N ARG A 147 -13.92 -0.57 -0.14
CA ARG A 147 -12.79 -1.37 0.37
C ARG A 147 -12.17 -2.08 -0.81
N VAL A 148 -10.85 -1.96 -0.98
CA VAL A 148 -10.10 -2.80 -1.91
C VAL A 148 -10.39 -4.27 -1.56
N GLY A 149 -11.00 -5.01 -2.48
CA GLY A 149 -11.42 -6.40 -2.28
C GLY A 149 -12.80 -6.61 -1.66
N ALA A 150 -13.65 -5.58 -1.55
CA ALA A 150 -15.06 -5.76 -1.21
C ALA A 150 -15.81 -6.51 -2.32
N LEU A 151 -16.73 -7.38 -1.90
CA LEU A 151 -17.62 -8.12 -2.80
C LEU A 151 -18.98 -7.41 -3.00
N ASP A 152 -19.10 -6.18 -2.51
CA ASP A 152 -20.33 -5.37 -2.57
C ASP A 152 -20.53 -4.68 -3.92
N GLY A 153 -19.54 -4.75 -4.81
CA GLY A 153 -19.62 -4.22 -6.18
C GLY A 153 -19.48 -2.70 -6.26
N GLU A 154 -19.16 -2.04 -5.15
CA GLU A 154 -18.84 -0.62 -5.16
C GLU A 154 -17.48 -0.40 -5.83
N PRO A 155 -17.36 0.56 -6.77
CA PRO A 155 -16.09 0.83 -7.41
C PRO A 155 -15.06 1.28 -6.38
N VAL A 156 -13.87 0.70 -6.40
CA VAL A 156 -12.72 1.26 -5.68
C VAL A 156 -12.48 2.67 -6.24
N GLY A 157 -12.37 3.65 -5.35
CA GLY A 157 -12.09 5.03 -5.74
C GLY A 157 -10.84 5.12 -6.62
N LEU A 158 -10.77 6.14 -7.48
CA LEU A 158 -9.65 6.35 -8.40
C LEU A 158 -8.30 6.43 -7.67
N ASP A 159 -8.30 6.89 -6.42
CA ASP A 159 -7.16 6.78 -5.53
C ASP A 159 -7.64 6.24 -4.16
N PRO A 160 -7.32 4.97 -3.82
CA PRO A 160 -7.65 4.40 -2.52
C PRO A 160 -6.83 4.98 -1.36
N LEU A 161 -5.83 5.82 -1.65
CA LEU A 161 -4.96 6.50 -0.69
C LEU A 161 -5.21 8.01 -0.60
N GLN A 162 -6.17 8.56 -1.35
CA GLN A 162 -6.49 10.00 -1.37
C GLN A 162 -6.67 10.61 0.03
N TYR A 163 -7.16 9.81 0.99
CA TYR A 163 -7.36 10.23 2.38
C TYR A 163 -6.06 10.67 3.09
N LEU A 164 -4.89 10.27 2.60
CA LEU A 164 -3.58 10.70 3.12
C LEU A 164 -3.25 12.14 2.73
N ASP A 165 -3.80 12.64 1.62
CA ASP A 165 -3.58 14.01 1.16
C ASP A 165 -4.52 15.02 1.85
N ASP A 166 -5.67 14.54 2.34
CA ASP A 166 -6.70 15.36 3.00
C ASP A 166 -6.40 15.67 4.49
N LYS A 167 -5.29 15.18 5.03
CA LYS A 167 -4.84 15.39 6.42
C LYS A 167 -3.62 16.30 6.51
#